data_AF-A0A946I2R2-F1
#
_entry.id   AF-A0A946I2R2-F1
#
_cell.length_a   1.000
_cell.length_b   1.000
_cell.length_c   1.000
_cell.angle_alpha   90.00
_cell.angle_beta   90.00
_cell.angle_gamma   90.00
#
_symmetry.space_group_name_H-M   'P 1'
#
loop_
_entity.id
_entity.type
_entity.pdbx_description
1 polymer ?
#
loop_
_entity_poly.entity_id
_entity_poly.type
_entity_poly.pdbx_seq_one_letter_code
_entity_poly.pdbx_strand_id
1 'polypeptide(L)'
;METAAETETLDLDDMDQAQWNEYAFDQGWGDGFPLVMPTEELVERFVATCHGDNEPLPSMSPRRVIPTMQAMAANAVMAGARPEYFPAVLAAARAVLDPEYNLHGSLATTHSCAPMILLNGPIRNQLNVNCSSNCFGQGRQANATIGRALQLILMNVGGAKPGIMDRSTQGTPAKYAFCFGENEEESPWEPFHVRRGFAADDSVVTAIPAEAPHNINDHASTTGVGILTTVAGTISQPGANAIYCNAPIFLILGPEHAQTLHRDGWSIADIQADLFTRSALHISKVSEENQVSYDEMDRPLVDDHYPMVKTPEDFHILVAGGPGKHSAYIPPFGFTAACSVRVAHV
;
A
#
# COMPACT_ATOMS: atom_id res chain seq x y z
N MET A 1 -1.00 37.92 -10.58
CA MET A 1 -1.73 36.75 -10.06
C MET A 1 -2.15 35.98 -11.30
N GLU A 2 -1.19 35.28 -11.91
CA GLU A 2 -1.46 34.39 -13.03
C GLU A 2 -2.18 33.16 -12.47
N THR A 3 -3.38 32.93 -12.95
CA THR A 3 -4.15 31.72 -12.67
C THR A 3 -3.40 30.54 -13.27
N ALA A 4 -2.97 29.60 -12.43
CA ALA A 4 -2.23 28.39 -12.79
C ALA A 4 -3.06 27.35 -13.61
N ALA A 5 -4.03 27.82 -14.40
CA ALA A 5 -4.99 27.01 -15.15
C ALA A 5 -4.74 27.02 -16.68
N GLU A 6 -3.64 27.63 -17.16
CA GLU A 6 -3.44 27.90 -18.58
C GLU A 6 -2.40 27.03 -19.30
N THR A 7 -2.07 25.83 -18.81
CA THR A 7 -1.45 24.81 -19.68
C THR A 7 -1.62 23.42 -19.06
N GLU A 8 -2.80 22.81 -19.27
CA GLU A 8 -2.98 21.35 -19.04
C GLU A 8 -2.17 20.52 -20.05
N THR A 9 -1.74 21.14 -21.15
CA THR A 9 -0.92 20.55 -22.21
C THR A 9 0.40 21.32 -22.32
N LEU A 10 1.45 20.63 -22.79
CA LEU A 10 2.76 21.22 -23.05
C LEU A 10 3.09 21.00 -24.51
N ASP A 11 3.22 22.10 -25.27
CA ASP A 11 3.72 22.05 -26.64
C ASP A 11 5.25 21.84 -26.61
N LEU A 12 5.68 20.63 -26.94
CA LEU A 12 7.08 20.26 -27.05
C LEU A 12 7.43 20.03 -28.53
N ASP A 13 8.70 20.25 -28.89
CA ASP A 13 9.21 19.86 -30.20
C ASP A 13 9.01 18.34 -30.43
N ASP A 14 9.01 17.90 -31.69
CA ASP A 14 8.88 16.48 -32.04
C ASP A 14 10.07 15.69 -31.44
N MET A 15 9.81 15.02 -30.32
CA MET A 15 10.78 14.26 -29.54
C MET A 15 10.54 12.77 -29.76
N ASP A 16 11.62 12.04 -30.01
CA ASP A 16 11.56 10.59 -29.88
C ASP A 16 11.45 10.16 -28.40
N GLN A 17 11.26 8.85 -28.19
CA GLN A 17 11.07 8.29 -26.85
C GLN A 17 12.30 8.46 -25.93
N ALA A 18 13.52 8.54 -26.48
CA ALA A 18 14.73 8.74 -25.68
C ALA A 18 14.85 10.21 -25.27
N GLN A 19 14.64 11.13 -26.21
CA GLN A 19 14.63 12.58 -25.98
C GLN A 19 13.56 12.97 -24.95
N TRP A 20 12.37 12.36 -25.03
CA TRP A 20 11.32 12.53 -24.02
C TRP A 20 11.78 12.13 -22.62
N ASN A 21 12.46 10.98 -22.49
CA ASN A 21 12.92 10.52 -21.17
C ASN A 21 13.98 11.47 -20.59
N GLU A 22 14.94 11.91 -21.42
CA GLU A 22 15.94 12.91 -21.00
C GLU A 22 15.25 14.19 -20.50
N TYR A 23 14.33 14.72 -21.30
CA TYR A 23 13.55 15.90 -20.92
C TYR A 23 12.77 15.69 -19.61
N ALA A 24 12.03 14.59 -19.49
CA ALA A 24 11.23 14.30 -18.31
C ALA A 24 12.08 14.09 -17.04
N PHE A 25 13.28 13.52 -17.16
CA PHE A 25 14.23 13.42 -16.05
C PHE A 25 14.81 14.79 -15.66
N ASP A 26 15.11 15.66 -16.62
CA ASP A 26 15.56 17.03 -16.35
C ASP A 26 14.48 17.87 -15.64
N GLN A 27 13.20 17.65 -15.96
CA GLN A 27 12.07 18.24 -15.22
C GLN A 27 11.82 17.56 -13.85
N GLY A 28 12.49 16.44 -13.59
CA GLY A 28 12.31 15.61 -12.41
C GLY A 28 10.91 15.00 -12.31
N TRP A 29 10.32 14.59 -13.44
CA TRP A 29 9.04 13.88 -13.50
C TRP A 29 9.16 12.37 -13.41
N GLY A 30 10.37 11.85 -13.60
CA GLY A 30 10.66 10.43 -13.55
C GLY A 30 11.06 9.93 -12.17
N ASP A 31 10.89 8.62 -12.00
CA ASP A 31 11.29 7.82 -10.85
C ASP A 31 12.60 7.06 -11.09
N GLY A 32 13.28 7.31 -12.22
CA GLY A 32 14.50 6.61 -12.64
C GLY A 32 14.25 5.41 -13.55
N PHE A 33 12.99 5.02 -13.79
CA PHE A 33 12.62 4.09 -14.86
C PHE A 33 12.19 4.86 -16.12
N PRO A 34 12.28 4.26 -17.31
CA PRO A 34 11.72 4.85 -18.53
C PRO A 34 10.23 5.17 -18.37
N LEU A 35 9.82 6.30 -18.94
CA LEU A 35 8.46 6.82 -18.95
C LEU A 35 7.88 6.71 -20.37
N VAL A 36 6.62 6.29 -20.48
CA VAL A 36 5.88 6.43 -21.74
C VAL A 36 5.48 7.90 -21.90
N MET A 37 5.61 8.45 -23.12
CA MET A 37 5.19 9.83 -23.40
C MET A 37 3.66 9.96 -23.23
N PRO A 38 3.17 10.85 -22.33
CA PRO A 38 1.74 11.01 -22.09
C PRO A 38 1.11 11.95 -23.12
N THR A 39 1.02 11.50 -24.37
CA THR A 39 0.36 12.28 -25.44
C THR A 39 -1.12 12.51 -25.13
N GLU A 40 -1.71 13.58 -25.67
CA GLU A 40 -3.13 13.89 -25.49
C GLU A 40 -4.03 12.69 -25.82
N GLU A 41 -3.80 12.03 -26.96
CA GLU A 41 -4.54 10.83 -27.37
C GLU A 41 -4.46 9.70 -26.32
N LEU A 42 -3.28 9.45 -25.75
CA LEU A 42 -3.12 8.42 -24.72
C LEU A 42 -3.80 8.83 -23.41
N VAL A 43 -3.71 10.09 -23.01
CA VAL A 43 -4.35 10.62 -21.80
C VAL A 43 -5.88 10.55 -21.93
N GLU A 44 -6.44 10.95 -23.07
CA GLU A 44 -7.87 10.88 -23.36
C GLU A 44 -8.41 9.46 -23.25
N ARG A 45 -7.67 8.45 -23.75
CA ARG A 45 -8.06 7.04 -23.62
C ARG A 45 -8.19 6.58 -22.18
N PHE A 46 -7.36 7.09 -21.28
CA PHE A 46 -7.43 6.78 -19.85
C PHE A 46 -8.63 7.49 -19.21
N VAL A 47 -8.76 8.80 -19.44
CA VAL A 47 -9.91 9.59 -18.94
C VAL A 47 -11.24 8.96 -19.38
N ALA A 48 -11.31 8.43 -20.60
CA ALA A 48 -12.48 7.76 -21.15
C ALA A 48 -12.95 6.55 -20.33
N THR A 49 -12.05 5.84 -19.64
CA THR A 49 -12.41 4.69 -18.79
C THR A 49 -13.14 5.08 -17.51
N CYS A 50 -13.06 6.35 -17.10
CA CYS A 50 -13.72 6.89 -15.92
C CYS A 50 -14.83 7.88 -16.28
N HIS A 51 -15.32 7.88 -17.52
CA HIS A 51 -16.41 8.76 -17.94
C HIS A 51 -17.66 8.55 -17.07
N GLY A 52 -18.11 9.63 -16.42
CA GLY A 52 -19.26 9.60 -15.50
C GLY A 52 -18.88 9.57 -14.02
N ASP A 53 -17.61 9.30 -13.69
CA ASP A 53 -17.09 9.50 -12.35
C ASP A 53 -16.82 11.00 -12.12
N ASN A 54 -17.79 11.68 -11.51
CA ASN A 54 -17.75 13.11 -11.20
C ASN A 54 -17.40 13.39 -9.73
N GLU A 55 -16.97 12.37 -8.98
CA GLU A 55 -16.60 12.55 -7.58
C GLU A 55 -15.32 13.40 -7.48
N PRO A 56 -15.38 14.57 -6.80
CA PRO A 56 -14.25 15.48 -6.74
C PRO A 56 -13.10 14.89 -5.91
N LEU A 57 -11.87 15.03 -6.41
CA LEU A 57 -10.68 14.67 -5.65
C LEU A 57 -10.35 15.78 -4.62
N PRO A 58 -10.04 15.42 -3.36
CA PRO A 58 -9.51 16.37 -2.39
C PRO A 58 -8.19 16.98 -2.88
N SER A 59 -7.84 18.15 -2.34
CA SER A 59 -6.50 18.71 -2.55
C SER A 59 -5.41 17.75 -2.05
N MET A 60 -4.43 17.46 -2.89
CA MET A 60 -3.33 16.56 -2.57
C MET A 60 -2.22 17.28 -1.80
N SER A 61 -1.99 16.84 -0.57
CA SER A 61 -0.85 17.29 0.24
C SER A 61 0.46 16.64 -0.23
N PRO A 62 1.63 17.28 -0.03
CA PRO A 62 1.85 18.58 0.62
C PRO A 62 1.64 19.82 -0.27
N ARG A 63 1.61 19.71 -1.61
CA ARG A 63 1.46 20.88 -2.50
C ARG A 63 0.10 21.57 -2.43
N ARG A 64 -0.92 20.89 -1.89
CA ARG A 64 -2.32 21.36 -1.78
C ARG A 64 -2.92 21.75 -3.14
N VAL A 65 -2.53 21.02 -4.18
CA VAL A 65 -3.10 21.15 -5.53
C VAL A 65 -4.30 20.22 -5.65
N ILE A 66 -5.36 20.67 -6.32
CA ILE A 66 -6.50 19.81 -6.66
C ILE A 66 -6.10 19.00 -7.91
N PRO A 67 -5.98 17.66 -7.83
CA PRO A 67 -5.62 16.85 -8.98
C PRO A 67 -6.71 16.90 -10.06
N THR A 68 -6.32 17.08 -11.32
CA THR A 68 -7.22 16.90 -12.47
C THR A 68 -7.16 15.47 -12.97
N MET A 69 -8.25 14.97 -13.59
CA MET A 69 -8.28 13.63 -14.15
C MET A 69 -7.17 13.44 -15.20
N GLN A 70 -6.91 14.47 -16.00
CA GLN A 70 -5.87 14.51 -17.03
C GLN A 70 -4.47 14.39 -16.42
N ALA A 71 -4.18 15.12 -15.32
CA ALA A 71 -2.90 15.00 -14.62
C ALA A 71 -2.71 13.59 -14.04
N MET A 72 -3.76 13.00 -13.49
CA MET A 72 -3.73 11.62 -12.98
C MET A 72 -3.49 10.60 -14.11
N ALA A 73 -4.21 10.76 -15.22
CA ALA A 73 -4.08 9.92 -16.41
C ALA A 73 -2.70 10.04 -17.05
N ALA A 74 -2.14 11.25 -17.17
CA ALA A 74 -0.79 11.47 -17.68
C ALA A 74 0.28 10.71 -16.87
N ASN A 75 0.17 10.71 -15.54
CA ASN A 75 1.06 9.93 -14.68
C ASN A 75 0.85 8.42 -14.81
N ALA A 76 -0.38 7.97 -15.01
CA ALA A 76 -0.66 6.56 -15.28
C ALA A 76 -0.11 6.11 -16.65
N VAL A 77 -0.21 6.96 -17.68
CA VAL A 77 0.44 6.72 -18.98
C VAL A 77 1.94 6.64 -18.79
N MET A 78 2.57 7.63 -18.14
CA MET A 78 4.02 7.63 -17.86
C MET A 78 4.49 6.37 -17.14
N ALA A 79 3.69 5.82 -16.23
CA ALA A 79 3.99 4.57 -15.53
C ALA A 79 4.01 3.34 -16.45
N GLY A 80 3.46 3.44 -17.67
CA GLY A 80 3.26 2.33 -18.60
C GLY A 80 2.01 1.49 -18.28
N ALA A 81 1.06 2.06 -17.54
CA ALA A 81 -0.22 1.40 -17.27
C ALA A 81 -1.03 1.22 -18.56
N ARG A 82 -2.07 0.38 -18.51
CA ARG A 82 -3.08 0.29 -19.55
C ARG A 82 -4.32 1.10 -19.14
N PRO A 83 -5.11 1.63 -20.09
CA PRO A 83 -6.30 2.40 -19.76
C PRO A 83 -7.24 1.68 -18.77
N GLU A 84 -7.45 0.37 -18.94
CA GLU A 84 -8.30 -0.45 -18.06
C GLU A 84 -7.84 -0.48 -16.59
N TYR A 85 -6.58 -0.14 -16.30
CA TYR A 85 -6.08 -0.05 -14.91
C TYR A 85 -6.41 1.28 -14.25
N PHE A 86 -6.76 2.30 -15.03
CA PHE A 86 -6.92 3.65 -14.54
C PHE A 86 -8.02 3.82 -13.48
N PRO A 87 -9.18 3.14 -13.55
CA PRO A 87 -10.17 3.17 -12.47
C PRO A 87 -9.61 2.71 -11.11
N ALA A 88 -8.74 1.69 -11.12
CA ALA A 88 -8.07 1.23 -9.90
C ALA A 88 -7.01 2.23 -9.39
N VAL A 89 -6.28 2.90 -10.30
CA VAL A 89 -5.35 3.98 -9.94
C VAL A 89 -6.09 5.16 -9.32
N LEU A 90 -7.24 5.53 -9.87
CA LEU A 90 -8.08 6.60 -9.34
C LEU A 90 -8.64 6.25 -7.95
N ALA A 91 -9.12 5.02 -7.76
CA ALA A 91 -9.55 4.54 -6.44
C ALA A 91 -8.40 4.53 -5.43
N ALA A 92 -7.19 4.12 -5.84
CA ALA A 92 -6.00 4.19 -5.00
C ALA A 92 -5.65 5.64 -4.62
N ALA A 93 -5.76 6.58 -5.55
CA ALA A 93 -5.56 7.99 -5.29
C ALA A 93 -6.58 8.54 -4.28
N ARG A 94 -7.86 8.15 -4.39
CA ARG A 94 -8.88 8.50 -3.39
C ARG A 94 -8.53 7.93 -2.02
N ALA A 95 -8.11 6.67 -1.97
CA ALA A 95 -7.74 6.02 -0.72
C ALA A 95 -6.59 6.73 -0.01
N VAL A 96 -5.55 7.17 -0.73
CA VAL A 96 -4.45 7.94 -0.11
C VAL A 96 -4.82 9.38 0.23
N LEU A 97 -5.89 9.93 -0.36
CA LEU A 97 -6.39 11.28 -0.05
C LEU A 97 -7.37 11.30 1.13
N ASP A 98 -7.76 10.12 1.64
CA ASP A 98 -8.51 10.03 2.89
C ASP A 98 -7.69 10.62 4.05
N PRO A 99 -8.29 11.48 4.90
CA PRO A 99 -7.58 12.06 6.04
C PRO A 99 -6.95 11.02 6.98
N GLU A 100 -7.58 9.85 7.17
CA GLU A 100 -7.07 8.79 8.05
C GLU A 100 -5.84 8.08 7.47
N TYR A 101 -5.61 8.13 6.15
CA TYR A 101 -4.38 7.64 5.53
C TYR A 101 -3.16 8.46 5.99
N ASN A 102 -3.36 9.73 6.36
CA ASN A 102 -2.31 10.66 6.77
C ASN A 102 -1.22 10.86 5.69
N LEU A 103 -1.64 11.25 4.48
CA LEU A 103 -0.73 11.42 3.34
C LEU A 103 0.40 12.40 3.64
N HIS A 104 0.09 13.54 4.26
CA HIS A 104 1.10 14.53 4.62
C HIS A 104 2.19 13.95 5.53
N GLY A 105 1.81 13.25 6.60
CA GLY A 105 2.75 12.59 7.49
C GLY A 105 3.56 11.52 6.77
N SER A 106 2.92 10.67 5.97
CA SER A 106 3.58 9.58 5.25
C SER A 106 4.58 10.05 4.19
N LEU A 107 4.40 11.24 3.61
CA LEU A 107 5.36 11.81 2.66
C LEU A 107 6.50 12.57 3.38
N ALA A 108 6.19 13.32 4.44
CA ALA A 108 7.16 14.12 5.18
C ALA A 108 8.00 13.31 6.19
N THR A 109 7.69 12.02 6.37
CA THR A 109 8.40 11.14 7.31
C THR A 109 9.80 10.78 6.85
N THR A 110 10.66 10.50 7.83
CA THR A 110 11.99 9.91 7.63
C THR A 110 11.97 8.38 7.54
N HIS A 111 10.81 7.76 7.80
CA HIS A 111 10.59 6.32 7.74
C HIS A 111 10.55 5.80 6.28
N SER A 112 11.02 4.57 6.05
CA SER A 112 11.07 3.91 4.74
C SER A 112 9.73 3.29 4.28
N CYS A 113 8.67 4.11 4.16
CA CYS A 113 7.35 3.62 3.76
C CYS A 113 7.02 3.95 2.29
N ALA A 114 6.14 3.14 1.72
CA ALA A 114 5.56 3.31 0.39
C ALA A 114 4.03 3.15 0.47
N PRO A 115 3.26 3.74 -0.47
CA PRO A 115 1.84 3.46 -0.57
C PRO A 115 1.64 2.00 -1.01
N MET A 116 1.22 1.14 -0.08
CA MET A 116 0.82 -0.23 -0.39
C MET A 116 -0.60 -0.21 -0.94
N ILE A 117 -0.83 -0.86 -2.08
CA ILE A 117 -2.14 -1.03 -2.70
C ILE A 117 -2.53 -2.50 -2.66
N LEU A 118 -3.68 -2.79 -2.06
CA LEU A 118 -4.31 -4.10 -2.06
C LEU A 118 -5.59 -4.03 -2.90
N LEU A 119 -5.73 -4.93 -3.87
CA LEU A 119 -6.97 -5.12 -4.63
C LEU A 119 -7.73 -6.34 -4.12
N ASN A 120 -9.04 -6.20 -4.00
CA ASN A 120 -9.98 -7.26 -3.64
C ASN A 120 -11.18 -7.28 -4.59
N GLY A 121 -11.89 -8.40 -4.63
CA GLY A 121 -13.09 -8.60 -5.42
C GLY A 121 -12.81 -8.85 -6.92
N PRO A 122 -13.85 -8.74 -7.78
CA PRO A 122 -13.79 -9.13 -9.19
C PRO A 122 -12.70 -8.43 -10.01
N ILE A 123 -12.32 -7.19 -9.65
CA ILE A 123 -11.30 -6.41 -10.36
C ILE A 123 -9.94 -7.10 -10.41
N ARG A 124 -9.61 -7.94 -9.42
CA ARG A 124 -8.38 -8.74 -9.41
C ARG A 124 -8.30 -9.59 -10.69
N ASN A 125 -9.40 -10.23 -11.06
CA ASN A 125 -9.49 -11.08 -12.24
C ASN A 125 -9.63 -10.27 -13.53
N GLN A 126 -10.46 -9.22 -13.52
CA GLN A 126 -10.69 -8.36 -14.69
C GLN A 126 -9.41 -7.67 -15.18
N LEU A 127 -8.59 -7.19 -14.25
CA LEU A 127 -7.32 -6.53 -14.57
C LEU A 127 -6.12 -7.48 -14.60
N ASN A 128 -6.34 -8.78 -14.32
CA ASN A 128 -5.29 -9.78 -14.19
C ASN A 128 -4.22 -9.35 -13.16
N VAL A 129 -4.66 -8.91 -11.98
CA VAL A 129 -3.79 -8.62 -10.83
C VAL A 129 -3.24 -9.93 -10.29
N ASN A 130 -1.93 -10.01 -10.06
CA ASN A 130 -1.31 -11.16 -9.45
C ASN A 130 -1.61 -11.18 -7.94
N CYS A 131 -2.22 -12.28 -7.52
CA CYS A 131 -2.54 -12.58 -6.13
C CYS A 131 -1.70 -13.76 -5.59
N SER A 132 -1.01 -14.48 -6.48
CA SER A 132 -0.35 -15.76 -6.18
C SER A 132 1.18 -15.64 -6.15
N SER A 133 1.92 -16.66 -6.57
CA SER A 133 3.38 -16.71 -6.59
C SER A 133 4.00 -15.38 -7.02
N ASN A 134 4.96 -14.90 -6.22
CA ASN A 134 5.67 -13.64 -6.49
C ASN A 134 4.74 -12.40 -6.56
N CYS A 135 3.64 -12.35 -5.82
CA CYS A 135 2.65 -11.26 -5.89
C CYS A 135 3.22 -9.86 -5.58
N PHE A 136 4.25 -9.77 -4.74
CA PHE A 136 4.96 -8.51 -4.45
C PHE A 136 6.07 -8.17 -5.45
N GLY A 137 6.38 -9.08 -6.37
CA GLY A 137 7.52 -8.98 -7.27
C GLY A 137 7.14 -8.72 -8.72
N GLN A 138 8.09 -9.01 -9.60
CA GLN A 138 7.96 -8.86 -11.05
C GLN A 138 6.99 -9.86 -11.70
N GLY A 139 6.59 -9.55 -12.92
CA GLY A 139 5.92 -10.48 -13.84
C GLY A 139 4.48 -10.12 -14.18
N ARG A 140 3.84 -9.22 -13.41
CA ARG A 140 2.48 -8.75 -13.73
C ARG A 140 2.44 -7.24 -13.95
N GLN A 141 2.02 -6.84 -15.15
CA GLN A 141 1.94 -5.43 -15.53
C GLN A 141 0.95 -4.65 -14.64
N ALA A 142 -0.21 -5.23 -14.29
CA ALA A 142 -1.19 -4.57 -13.42
C ALA A 142 -0.55 -4.17 -12.08
N ASN A 143 0.04 -5.12 -11.35
CA ASN A 143 0.75 -4.89 -10.09
C ASN A 143 1.83 -3.80 -10.24
N ALA A 144 2.71 -3.95 -11.23
CA ALA A 144 3.82 -3.02 -11.42
C ALA A 144 3.34 -1.59 -11.74
N THR A 145 2.38 -1.47 -12.65
CA THR A 145 2.02 -0.16 -13.22
C THR A 145 0.96 0.57 -12.42
N ILE A 146 0.06 -0.12 -11.70
CA ILE A 146 -0.88 0.53 -10.77
C ILE A 146 -0.11 1.16 -9.60
N GLY A 147 0.80 0.40 -8.98
CA GLY A 147 1.65 0.92 -7.88
C GLY A 147 2.53 2.08 -8.33
N ARG A 148 3.20 1.92 -9.49
CA ARG A 148 4.05 2.97 -10.06
C ARG A 148 3.26 4.22 -10.46
N ALA A 149 2.06 4.06 -11.04
CA ALA A 149 1.20 5.18 -11.42
C ALA A 149 0.84 6.04 -10.21
N LEU A 150 0.41 5.41 -9.11
CA LEU A 150 0.15 6.13 -7.87
C LEU A 150 1.39 6.87 -7.39
N GLN A 151 2.57 6.26 -7.47
CA GLN A 151 3.78 6.92 -6.99
C GLN A 151 4.19 8.12 -7.86
N LEU A 152 4.09 8.01 -9.19
CA LEU A 152 4.30 9.15 -10.09
C LEU A 152 3.31 10.27 -9.84
N ILE A 153 2.03 9.94 -9.57
CA ILE A 153 1.02 10.91 -9.15
C ILE A 153 1.48 11.64 -7.88
N LEU A 154 1.89 10.92 -6.84
CA LEU A 154 2.34 11.53 -5.58
C LEU A 154 3.59 12.40 -5.79
N MET A 155 4.51 12.00 -6.67
CA MET A 155 5.70 12.79 -7.02
C MET A 155 5.36 14.07 -7.79
N ASN A 156 4.57 13.95 -8.85
CA ASN A 156 4.37 15.02 -9.82
C ASN A 156 3.22 15.96 -9.42
N VAL A 157 2.12 15.41 -8.93
CA VAL A 157 0.96 16.18 -8.45
C VAL A 157 1.16 16.55 -6.98
N GLY A 158 1.43 15.57 -6.12
CA GLY A 158 1.63 15.78 -4.68
C GLY A 158 2.91 16.52 -4.32
N GLY A 159 3.93 16.43 -5.19
CA GLY A 159 5.24 17.04 -4.99
C GLY A 159 6.21 16.20 -4.17
N ALA A 160 5.93 14.91 -3.95
CA ALA A 160 6.68 13.96 -3.13
C ALA A 160 8.06 13.56 -3.70
N LYS A 161 8.86 14.53 -4.14
CA LYS A 161 10.19 14.26 -4.72
C LYS A 161 11.22 13.93 -3.62
N PRO A 162 12.09 12.92 -3.82
CA PRO A 162 13.17 12.56 -2.89
C PRO A 162 14.03 13.76 -2.47
N GLY A 163 14.26 13.92 -1.16
CA GLY A 163 15.10 14.98 -0.58
C GLY A 163 14.43 16.37 -0.50
N ILE A 164 13.29 16.56 -1.15
CA ILE A 164 12.52 17.82 -1.13
C ILE A 164 11.30 17.68 -0.22
N MET A 165 10.38 16.77 -0.57
CA MET A 165 9.19 16.50 0.23
C MET A 165 9.17 15.07 0.75
N ASP A 166 9.63 14.10 -0.03
CA ASP A 166 9.93 12.77 0.51
C ASP A 166 11.19 12.88 1.37
N ARG A 167 11.03 12.66 2.69
CA ARG A 167 12.08 12.79 3.69
C ARG A 167 12.65 11.45 4.16
N SER A 168 12.29 10.35 3.50
CA SER A 168 12.77 9.01 3.87
C SER A 168 14.29 9.00 4.01
N THR A 169 14.80 8.45 5.11
CA THR A 169 16.26 8.46 5.37
C THR A 169 16.99 7.51 4.41
N GLN A 170 16.50 6.28 4.25
CA GLN A 170 17.04 5.30 3.30
C GLN A 170 16.10 5.01 2.13
N GLY A 171 14.80 5.28 2.27
CA GLY A 171 13.77 4.85 1.32
C GLY A 171 13.58 3.32 1.30
N THR A 172 12.86 2.82 0.30
CA THR A 172 12.59 1.37 0.12
C THR A 172 12.32 1.08 -1.36
N PRO A 173 12.73 -0.10 -1.90
CA PRO A 173 12.34 -0.53 -3.25
C PRO A 173 10.82 -0.61 -3.45
N ALA A 174 10.04 -0.77 -2.39
CA ALA A 174 8.57 -0.76 -2.45
C ALA A 174 8.00 0.58 -2.98
N LYS A 175 8.77 1.69 -2.92
CA LYS A 175 8.36 2.97 -3.51
C LYS A 175 8.27 2.93 -5.04
N TYR A 176 8.81 1.93 -5.74
CA TYR A 176 8.66 1.84 -7.20
C TYR A 176 7.35 1.19 -7.64
N ALA A 177 6.95 0.13 -6.93
CA ALA A 177 5.71 -0.57 -7.16
C ALA A 177 5.36 -1.40 -5.92
N PHE A 178 4.24 -1.10 -5.27
CA PHE A 178 3.74 -1.90 -4.16
C PHE A 178 2.23 -2.11 -4.30
N CYS A 179 1.87 -3.04 -5.19
CA CYS A 179 0.49 -3.34 -5.52
C CYS A 179 0.30 -4.84 -5.76
N PHE A 180 -0.71 -5.42 -5.13
CA PHE A 180 -1.04 -6.84 -5.24
C PHE A 180 -2.51 -7.10 -4.94
N GLY A 181 -3.00 -8.29 -5.27
CA GLY A 181 -4.35 -8.72 -4.91
C GLY A 181 -4.35 -9.75 -3.78
N GLU A 182 -5.45 -9.79 -3.02
CA GLU A 182 -5.73 -10.93 -2.13
C GLU A 182 -5.96 -12.19 -2.96
N ASN A 183 -5.47 -13.34 -2.51
CA ASN A 183 -5.76 -14.65 -3.10
C ASN A 183 -7.01 -15.23 -2.43
N GLU A 184 -8.17 -14.70 -2.81
CA GLU A 184 -9.46 -15.08 -2.20
C GLU A 184 -9.80 -16.56 -2.48
N GLU A 185 -9.31 -17.12 -3.58
CA GLU A 185 -9.56 -18.49 -4.01
C GLU A 185 -8.82 -19.54 -3.16
N GLU A 186 -7.64 -19.18 -2.62
CA GLU A 186 -6.87 -20.02 -1.69
C GLU A 186 -7.07 -19.60 -0.22
N SER A 187 -7.91 -18.60 0.03
CA SER A 187 -8.26 -18.17 1.39
C SER A 187 -9.35 -19.06 1.97
N PRO A 188 -9.15 -19.61 3.17
CA PRO A 188 -10.23 -20.33 3.87
C PRO A 188 -11.19 -19.39 4.62
N TRP A 189 -10.93 -18.08 4.62
CA TRP A 189 -11.77 -17.07 5.26
C TRP A 189 -12.37 -16.10 4.23
N GLU A 190 -13.43 -15.43 4.66
CA GLU A 190 -14.09 -14.38 3.88
C GLU A 190 -13.09 -13.28 3.44
N PRO A 191 -13.18 -12.78 2.19
CA PRO A 191 -12.25 -11.78 1.67
C PRO A 191 -12.12 -10.55 2.57
N PHE A 192 -10.94 -9.93 2.55
CA PHE A 192 -10.62 -8.78 3.39
C PHE A 192 -11.61 -7.62 3.19
N HIS A 193 -11.99 -7.31 1.96
CA HIS A 193 -12.94 -6.23 1.69
C HIS A 193 -14.34 -6.50 2.27
N VAL A 194 -14.81 -7.75 2.23
CA VAL A 194 -16.12 -8.10 2.80
C VAL A 194 -16.10 -7.98 4.32
N ARG A 195 -15.02 -8.44 4.97
CA ARG A 195 -14.79 -8.21 6.41
C ARG A 195 -14.70 -6.73 6.80
N ARG A 196 -14.41 -5.84 5.83
CA ARG A 196 -14.40 -4.38 5.97
C ARG A 196 -15.76 -3.72 5.66
N GLY A 197 -16.80 -4.52 5.38
CA GLY A 197 -18.17 -4.05 5.19
C GLY A 197 -18.59 -3.80 3.74
N PHE A 198 -17.75 -4.16 2.76
CA PHE A 198 -18.11 -4.11 1.34
C PHE A 198 -18.88 -5.37 0.92
N ALA A 199 -19.63 -5.29 -0.19
CA ALA A 199 -20.30 -6.46 -0.75
C ALA A 199 -19.29 -7.39 -1.44
N ALA A 200 -19.59 -8.69 -1.52
CA ALA A 200 -18.68 -9.67 -2.12
C ALA A 200 -18.44 -9.47 -3.64
N ASP A 201 -19.33 -8.75 -4.32
CA ASP A 201 -19.20 -8.36 -5.72
C ASP A 201 -18.62 -6.94 -5.89
N ASP A 202 -18.34 -6.22 -4.79
CA ASP A 202 -17.64 -4.95 -4.85
C ASP A 202 -16.17 -5.18 -5.24
N SER A 203 -15.69 -4.35 -6.16
CA SER A 203 -14.26 -4.23 -6.42
C SER A 203 -13.69 -3.13 -5.54
N VAL A 204 -12.66 -3.43 -4.75
CA VAL A 204 -12.16 -2.53 -3.71
C VAL A 204 -10.65 -2.40 -3.81
N VAL A 205 -10.18 -1.15 -3.68
CA VAL A 205 -8.77 -0.83 -3.45
C VAL A 205 -8.61 -0.41 -2.00
N THR A 206 -7.68 -1.02 -1.29
CA THR A 206 -7.22 -0.56 0.02
C THR A 206 -5.82 0.00 -0.08
N ALA A 207 -5.58 1.18 0.51
CA ALA A 207 -4.25 1.79 0.59
C ALA A 207 -3.82 2.04 2.03
N ILE A 208 -2.53 1.86 2.31
CA ILE A 208 -1.87 2.21 3.59
C ILE A 208 -0.40 2.58 3.32
N PRO A 209 0.20 3.55 4.03
CA PRO A 209 1.64 3.74 3.98
C PRO A 209 2.33 2.68 4.84
N ALA A 210 3.16 1.84 4.21
CA ALA A 210 3.76 0.69 4.85
C ALA A 210 5.20 0.42 4.39
N GLU A 211 5.95 -0.33 5.19
CA GLU A 211 7.28 -0.84 4.85
C GLU A 211 7.21 -1.94 3.77
N ALA A 212 8.36 -2.30 3.21
CA ALA A 212 8.46 -3.49 2.38
C ALA A 212 8.11 -4.76 3.19
N PRO A 213 7.55 -5.81 2.56
CA PRO A 213 7.20 -7.04 3.24
C PRO A 213 8.44 -7.73 3.84
N HIS A 214 8.35 -8.10 5.11
CA HIS A 214 9.29 -8.98 5.79
C HIS A 214 8.84 -10.43 5.68
N ASN A 215 9.67 -11.28 5.09
CA ASN A 215 9.35 -12.70 4.94
C ASN A 215 9.33 -13.44 6.29
N ILE A 216 8.28 -14.22 6.51
CA ILE A 216 8.14 -15.17 7.61
C ILE A 216 8.34 -16.57 7.03
N ASN A 217 9.41 -17.25 7.42
CA ASN A 217 9.70 -18.62 7.02
C ASN A 217 9.31 -19.58 8.16
N ASP A 218 8.46 -20.56 7.89
CA ASP A 218 8.21 -21.66 8.82
C ASP A 218 7.92 -23.00 8.12
N HIS A 219 8.98 -23.72 7.74
CA HIS A 219 8.79 -25.05 7.14
C HIS A 219 8.41 -26.15 8.15
N ALA A 220 8.71 -25.94 9.44
CA ALA A 220 8.72 -26.99 10.45
C ALA A 220 7.41 -27.12 11.21
N SER A 221 6.73 -26.00 11.47
CA SER A 221 5.46 -26.03 12.20
C SER A 221 4.42 -26.84 11.43
N THR A 222 3.73 -27.68 12.20
CA THR A 222 2.62 -28.52 11.72
C THR A 222 1.31 -28.17 12.40
N THR A 223 1.29 -27.19 13.31
CA THR A 223 0.12 -26.71 14.05
C THR A 223 -0.02 -25.20 13.93
N GLY A 224 -1.25 -24.69 14.06
CA GLY A 224 -1.55 -23.27 14.07
C GLY A 224 -0.81 -22.52 15.19
N VAL A 225 -0.74 -23.10 16.40
CA VAL A 225 0.03 -22.54 17.52
C VAL A 225 1.51 -22.40 17.17
N GLY A 226 2.10 -23.39 16.48
CA GLY A 226 3.49 -23.33 16.02
C GLY A 226 3.72 -22.17 15.07
N ILE A 227 2.86 -22.07 14.04
CA ILE A 227 2.91 -20.98 13.05
C ILE A 227 2.76 -19.61 13.73
N LEU A 228 1.76 -19.43 14.60
CA LEU A 228 1.53 -18.16 15.29
C LEU A 228 2.67 -17.80 16.25
N THR A 229 3.39 -18.79 16.80
CA THR A 229 4.62 -18.53 17.56
C THR A 229 5.68 -17.88 16.68
N THR A 230 5.91 -18.43 15.48
CA THR A 230 6.89 -17.88 14.52
C THR A 230 6.46 -16.51 14.02
N VAL A 231 5.18 -16.34 13.69
CA VAL A 231 4.62 -15.05 13.24
C VAL A 231 4.77 -13.98 14.33
N ALA A 232 4.33 -14.25 15.56
CA ALA A 232 4.44 -13.31 16.66
C ALA A 232 5.90 -12.92 16.93
N GLY A 233 6.81 -13.89 16.97
CA GLY A 233 8.24 -13.63 17.14
C GLY A 233 8.84 -12.76 16.03
N THR A 234 8.29 -12.82 14.81
CA THR A 234 8.71 -11.94 13.70
C THR A 234 8.19 -10.52 13.86
N ILE A 235 6.97 -10.34 14.39
CA ILE A 235 6.34 -9.04 14.64
C ILE A 235 6.99 -8.30 15.82
N SER A 236 7.43 -9.02 16.86
CA SER A 236 7.99 -8.47 18.11
C SER A 236 9.36 -7.79 17.95
N GLN A 237 9.41 -6.67 17.24
CA GLN A 237 10.63 -5.92 16.95
C GLN A 237 10.63 -4.53 17.61
N PRO A 238 11.61 -4.19 18.47
CA PRO A 238 11.70 -2.86 19.12
C PRO A 238 11.97 -1.71 18.14
N GLY A 239 12.47 -2.01 16.94
CA GLY A 239 12.77 -1.01 15.91
C GLY A 239 11.59 -0.67 14.98
N ALA A 240 10.44 -1.32 15.14
CA ALA A 240 9.27 -1.07 14.28
C ALA A 240 8.48 0.14 14.78
N ASN A 241 7.99 0.99 13.88
CA ASN A 241 7.16 2.14 14.27
C ASN A 241 5.89 1.74 15.05
N ALA A 242 5.36 0.54 14.80
CA ALA A 242 4.14 0.04 15.42
C ALA A 242 4.17 0.03 16.97
N ILE A 243 5.34 -0.09 17.59
CA ILE A 243 5.46 -0.08 19.05
C ILE A 243 5.12 1.30 19.66
N TYR A 244 5.37 2.39 18.94
CA TYR A 244 5.19 3.76 19.43
C TYR A 244 4.19 4.59 18.61
N CYS A 245 3.72 4.04 17.49
CA CYS A 245 2.70 4.61 16.62
C CYS A 245 1.57 3.60 16.40
N ASN A 246 0.34 3.98 16.75
CA ASN A 246 -0.84 3.17 16.47
C ASN A 246 -1.07 3.20 14.97
N ALA A 247 -1.02 2.04 14.33
CA ALA A 247 -1.46 1.82 12.97
C ALA A 247 -1.68 0.32 12.76
N PRO A 248 -2.56 -0.06 11.81
CA PRO A 248 -2.79 -1.47 11.53
C PRO A 248 -1.57 -2.12 10.88
N ILE A 249 -1.28 -3.35 11.30
CA ILE A 249 -0.26 -4.23 10.74
C ILE A 249 -0.92 -5.14 9.71
N PHE A 250 -0.27 -5.37 8.58
CA PHE A 250 -0.72 -6.39 7.62
C PHE A 250 0.05 -7.70 7.81
N LEU A 251 -0.70 -8.80 8.01
CA LEU A 251 -0.20 -10.17 7.97
C LEU A 251 -0.73 -10.85 6.72
N ILE A 252 0.18 -11.14 5.79
CA ILE A 252 -0.13 -11.80 4.54
C ILE A 252 0.24 -13.28 4.67
N LEU A 253 -0.75 -14.12 4.92
CA LEU A 253 -0.55 -15.55 5.06
C LEU A 253 -0.33 -16.20 3.70
N GLY A 254 0.70 -17.04 3.59
CA GLY A 254 0.81 -17.97 2.48
C GLY A 254 -0.29 -19.04 2.56
N PRO A 255 -0.73 -19.60 1.42
CA PRO A 255 -1.83 -20.57 1.37
C PRO A 255 -1.66 -21.75 2.35
N GLU A 256 -0.45 -22.32 2.45
CA GLU A 256 -0.20 -23.48 3.33
C GLU A 256 -0.31 -23.14 4.83
N HIS A 257 0.14 -21.95 5.23
CA HIS A 257 -0.02 -21.47 6.60
C HIS A 257 -1.49 -21.18 6.91
N ALA A 258 -2.20 -20.53 5.98
CA ALA A 258 -3.63 -20.25 6.11
C ALA A 258 -4.45 -21.54 6.26
N GLN A 259 -4.19 -22.54 5.41
CA GLN A 259 -4.85 -23.85 5.47
C GLN A 259 -4.54 -24.58 6.79
N THR A 260 -3.30 -24.53 7.28
CA THR A 260 -2.93 -25.14 8.56
C THR A 260 -3.66 -24.49 9.74
N LEU A 261 -3.72 -23.15 9.76
CA LEU A 261 -4.46 -22.40 10.78
C LEU A 261 -5.95 -22.74 10.73
N HIS A 262 -6.56 -22.71 9.55
CA HIS A 262 -7.97 -23.03 9.40
C HIS A 262 -8.31 -24.47 9.79
N ARG A 263 -7.48 -25.44 9.38
CA ARG A 263 -7.61 -26.86 9.77
C ARG A 263 -7.61 -27.04 11.29
N ASP A 264 -6.79 -26.27 11.99
CA ASP A 264 -6.69 -26.30 13.44
C ASP A 264 -7.79 -25.47 14.15
N GLY A 265 -8.75 -24.93 13.38
CA GLY A 265 -9.94 -24.25 13.89
C GLY A 265 -9.77 -22.76 14.17
N TRP A 266 -8.68 -22.13 13.72
CA TRP A 266 -8.43 -20.71 13.95
C TRP A 266 -9.34 -19.84 13.07
N SER A 267 -10.15 -18.99 13.71
CA SER A 267 -10.80 -17.87 13.03
C SER A 267 -9.84 -16.68 12.91
N ILE A 268 -10.18 -15.70 12.07
CA ILE A 268 -9.44 -14.42 11.99
C ILE A 268 -9.39 -13.74 13.37
N ALA A 269 -10.50 -13.73 14.11
CA ALA A 269 -10.57 -13.11 15.44
C ALA A 269 -9.67 -13.83 16.46
N ASP A 270 -9.59 -15.17 16.39
CA ASP A 270 -8.68 -15.93 17.27
C ASP A 270 -7.22 -15.60 16.97
N ILE A 271 -6.86 -15.49 15.68
CA ILE A 271 -5.49 -15.12 15.27
C ILE A 271 -5.16 -13.71 15.74
N GLN A 272 -6.08 -12.75 15.56
CA GLN A 272 -5.94 -11.37 16.01
C GLN A 272 -5.70 -11.29 17.52
N ALA A 273 -6.54 -11.97 18.31
CA ALA A 273 -6.41 -12.00 19.77
C ALA A 273 -5.09 -12.65 20.23
N ASP A 274 -4.70 -13.77 19.62
CA ASP A 274 -3.46 -14.45 19.95
C ASP A 274 -2.23 -13.60 19.61
N LEU A 275 -2.19 -12.99 18.43
CA LEU A 275 -1.08 -12.11 18.03
C LEU A 275 -1.01 -10.85 18.87
N PHE A 276 -2.14 -10.26 19.28
CA PHE A 276 -2.16 -9.10 20.17
C PHE A 276 -1.43 -9.38 21.48
N THR A 277 -1.65 -10.54 22.09
CA THR A 277 -0.95 -10.94 23.31
C THR A 277 0.46 -11.43 23.04
N ARG A 278 0.64 -12.34 22.08
CA ARG A 278 1.90 -13.07 21.87
C ARG A 278 2.99 -12.21 21.23
N SER A 279 2.62 -11.24 20.42
CA SER A 279 3.59 -10.34 19.76
C SER A 279 4.00 -9.16 20.62
N ALA A 280 3.31 -8.91 21.74
CA ALA A 280 3.61 -7.80 22.63
C ALA A 280 5.08 -7.87 23.12
N LEU A 281 5.74 -6.72 23.14
CA LEU A 281 7.17 -6.65 23.38
C LEU A 281 7.45 -6.39 24.87
N HIS A 282 8.11 -7.33 25.54
CA HIS A 282 8.53 -7.14 26.92
C HIS A 282 9.46 -5.92 27.08
N ILE A 283 9.25 -5.14 28.14
CA ILE A 283 9.97 -3.87 28.43
C ILE A 283 11.49 -4.03 28.41
N SER A 284 12.02 -5.20 28.79
CA SER A 284 13.47 -5.48 28.79
C SER A 284 14.12 -5.45 27.40
N LYS A 285 13.33 -5.40 26.31
CA LYS A 285 13.82 -5.28 24.93
C LYS A 285 13.85 -3.83 24.43
N VAL A 286 13.35 -2.88 25.23
CA VAL A 286 13.25 -1.45 24.89
C VAL A 286 14.25 -0.68 25.75
N SER A 287 15.03 0.22 25.14
CA SER A 287 15.99 1.05 25.90
C SER A 287 15.26 2.06 26.79
N GLU A 288 15.89 2.50 27.88
CA GLU A 288 15.30 3.46 28.83
C GLU A 288 14.84 4.76 28.14
N GLU A 289 15.61 5.27 27.16
CA GLU A 289 15.26 6.48 26.42
C GLU A 289 14.00 6.29 25.57
N ASN A 290 13.85 5.11 24.96
CA ASN A 290 12.65 4.78 24.20
C ASN A 290 11.45 4.58 25.12
N GLN A 291 11.61 3.98 26.30
CA GLN A 291 10.53 3.86 27.28
C GLN A 291 9.98 5.24 27.67
N VAL A 292 10.85 6.21 27.94
CA VAL A 292 10.45 7.61 28.19
C VAL A 292 9.71 8.21 26.99
N SER A 293 10.24 8.02 25.77
CA SER A 293 9.57 8.51 24.56
C SER A 293 8.20 7.88 24.35
N TYR A 294 8.01 6.61 24.72
CA TYR A 294 6.75 5.89 24.54
C TYR A 294 5.71 6.39 25.55
N ASP A 295 6.13 6.64 26.80
CA ASP A 295 5.27 7.25 27.82
C ASP A 295 4.77 8.64 27.38
N GLU A 296 5.63 9.47 26.76
CA GLU A 296 5.24 10.78 26.21
C GLU A 296 4.27 10.68 25.01
N MET A 297 4.26 9.55 24.32
CA MET A 297 3.35 9.24 23.21
C MET A 297 2.09 8.48 23.65
N ASP A 298 1.81 8.47 24.97
CA ASP A 298 0.68 7.77 25.58
C ASP A 298 0.64 6.27 25.20
N ARG A 299 1.80 5.60 25.29
CA ARG A 299 1.95 4.15 25.03
C ARG A 299 1.98 3.37 26.34
N PRO A 300 0.83 2.92 26.85
CA PRO A 300 0.81 2.21 28.11
C PRO A 300 1.46 0.83 28.00
N LEU A 301 2.28 0.51 29.01
CA LEU A 301 2.65 -0.87 29.30
C LEU A 301 1.42 -1.63 29.82
N VAL A 302 1.29 -2.89 29.40
CA VAL A 302 0.33 -3.85 29.92
C VAL A 302 1.12 -5.07 30.37
N ASP A 303 1.13 -5.35 31.68
CA ASP A 303 1.85 -6.47 32.28
C ASP A 303 3.32 -6.58 31.81
N ASP A 304 4.07 -5.48 31.93
CA ASP A 304 5.47 -5.35 31.47
C ASP A 304 5.70 -5.51 29.95
N HIS A 305 4.65 -5.42 29.13
CA HIS A 305 4.74 -5.52 27.67
C HIS A 305 4.13 -4.29 26.97
N TYR A 306 4.75 -3.90 25.85
CA TYR A 306 4.19 -2.95 24.90
C TYR A 306 3.38 -3.70 23.84
N PRO A 307 2.06 -3.47 23.72
CA PRO A 307 1.28 -3.96 22.60
C PRO A 307 1.80 -3.41 21.27
N MET A 308 1.84 -4.25 20.24
CA MET A 308 2.33 -3.84 18.91
C MET A 308 1.28 -3.09 18.07
N VAL A 309 0.02 -3.15 18.47
CA VAL A 309 -1.12 -2.45 17.84
C VAL A 309 -2.09 -1.99 18.93
N LYS A 310 -3.09 -1.17 18.60
CA LYS A 310 -4.02 -0.62 19.60
C LYS A 310 -5.05 -1.64 20.05
N THR A 311 -5.64 -2.37 19.10
CA THR A 311 -6.60 -3.44 19.36
C THR A 311 -6.28 -4.67 18.52
N PRO A 312 -6.74 -5.88 18.90
CA PRO A 312 -6.52 -7.08 18.10
C PRO A 312 -6.94 -6.92 16.62
N GLU A 313 -7.99 -6.16 16.35
CA GLU A 313 -8.53 -5.94 15.01
C GLU A 313 -7.57 -5.19 14.07
N ASP A 314 -6.60 -4.46 14.62
CA ASP A 314 -5.55 -3.77 13.87
C ASP A 314 -4.55 -4.74 13.21
N PHE A 315 -4.59 -6.04 13.52
CA PHE A 315 -3.96 -7.05 12.68
C PHE A 315 -4.85 -7.35 11.47
N HIS A 316 -4.51 -6.73 10.34
CA HIS A 316 -5.16 -6.98 9.05
C HIS A 316 -4.60 -8.25 8.42
N ILE A 317 -5.36 -9.33 8.51
CA ILE A 317 -4.96 -10.66 8.05
C ILE A 317 -5.64 -10.98 6.72
N LEU A 318 -4.87 -11.43 5.73
CA LEU A 318 -5.39 -11.91 4.45
C LEU A 318 -4.45 -12.98 3.84
N VAL A 319 -4.89 -13.65 2.79
CA VAL A 319 -4.07 -14.65 2.07
C VAL A 319 -3.58 -14.07 0.76
N ALA A 320 -2.28 -14.22 0.47
CA ALA A 320 -1.73 -13.98 -0.86
C ALA A 320 -0.44 -14.79 -1.03
N GLY A 321 0.06 -14.90 -2.26
CA GLY A 321 1.23 -15.70 -2.57
C GLY A 321 0.90 -17.08 -3.11
N GLY A 322 1.95 -17.81 -3.47
CA GLY A 322 1.87 -19.13 -4.08
C GLY A 322 2.26 -20.25 -3.13
N PRO A 323 2.39 -21.50 -3.65
CA PRO A 323 2.84 -22.64 -2.86
C PRO A 323 4.17 -22.40 -2.14
N GLY A 324 4.30 -22.94 -0.93
CA GLY A 324 5.44 -22.78 -0.04
C GLY A 324 5.04 -22.32 1.36
N LYS A 325 5.80 -22.75 2.38
CA LYS A 325 5.60 -22.38 3.78
C LYS A 325 6.24 -21.03 4.15
N HIS A 326 5.76 -20.00 3.47
CA HIS A 326 6.18 -18.63 3.66
C HIS A 326 4.95 -17.73 3.84
N SER A 327 5.02 -16.79 4.79
CA SER A 327 4.07 -15.68 4.94
C SER A 327 4.85 -14.36 4.90
N ALA A 328 4.17 -13.22 4.97
CA ALA A 328 4.81 -11.92 5.10
C ALA A 328 4.15 -11.07 6.18
N TYR A 329 5.00 -10.36 6.93
CA TYR A 329 4.60 -9.27 7.83
C TYR A 329 4.92 -7.95 7.13
N ILE A 330 3.95 -7.02 7.10
CA ILE A 330 4.11 -5.69 6.51
C ILE A 330 3.90 -4.66 7.64
N PRO A 331 5.00 -4.08 8.17
CA PRO A 331 4.92 -3.02 9.16
C PRO A 331 4.30 -1.73 8.59
N PRO A 332 3.54 -0.97 9.38
CA PRO A 332 3.02 0.33 8.96
C PRO A 332 4.05 1.46 9.17
N PHE A 333 3.83 2.58 8.48
CA PHE A 333 4.47 3.86 8.83
C PHE A 333 4.15 4.29 10.27
N GLY A 334 2.91 4.09 10.74
CA GLY A 334 2.40 4.65 12.00
C GLY A 334 1.47 5.85 11.78
N PHE A 335 0.64 6.19 12.77
CA PHE A 335 -0.30 7.34 12.71
C PHE A 335 -1.17 7.36 11.45
N THR A 336 -1.66 6.19 11.04
CA THR A 336 -2.37 5.99 9.78
C THR A 336 -3.44 4.91 9.94
N ALA A 337 -4.40 4.87 9.02
CA ALA A 337 -5.35 3.78 8.84
C ALA A 337 -5.25 3.19 7.42
N ALA A 338 -5.76 1.97 7.25
CA ALA A 338 -5.97 1.41 5.92
C ALA A 338 -7.29 1.92 5.33
N CYS A 339 -7.21 2.72 4.28
CA CYS A 339 -8.36 3.36 3.67
C CYS A 339 -8.82 2.55 2.46
N SER A 340 -10.09 2.15 2.43
CA SER A 340 -10.68 1.29 1.41
C SER A 340 -11.69 2.06 0.56
N VAL A 341 -11.55 2.01 -0.76
CA VAL A 341 -12.39 2.72 -1.72
C VAL A 341 -12.90 1.74 -2.76
N ARG A 342 -14.20 1.82 -3.06
CA ARG A 342 -14.81 1.05 -4.15
C ARG A 342 -14.29 1.57 -5.49
N VAL A 343 -13.86 0.67 -6.36
CA VAL A 343 -13.51 1.00 -7.74
C VAL A 343 -14.81 1.28 -8.51
N ALA A 344 -14.91 2.44 -9.14
CA ALA A 344 -16.04 2.75 -10.02
C ALA A 344 -16.12 1.71 -11.15
N HIS A 345 -17.35 1.35 -11.55
CA HIS A 345 -17.59 0.26 -12.50
C HIS A 345 -16.74 0.39 -13.77
N VAL A 346 -15.94 -0.65 -14.05
CA VAL A 346 -15.12 -0.82 -15.28
C VAL A 346 -15.96 -1.48 -16.37
#